data_AF-A0A6P0JRB5-F1
#
_entry.id   AF-A0A6P0JRB5-F1
#
_cell.length_a   1.000
_cell.length_b   1.000
_cell.length_c   1.000
_cell.angle_alpha   90.00
_cell.angle_beta   90.00
_cell.angle_gamma   90.00
#
_symmetry.space_group_name_H-M   'P 1'
#
loop_
_entity.id
_entity.type
_entity.pdbx_description
1 polymer ?
#
loop_
_entity_poly.entity_id
_entity_poly.type
_entity_poly.pdbx_seq_one_letter_code
_entity_poly.pdbx_strand_id
1 'polypeptide(L)'
;MRELAILPVINGLLLVGGTAVVQAQSSLFLAYPPPNHETQAERIFLIGTAAPQGEVLINGEAVARSQDGHFAPSFPLQLGENQFTLRYGNEQQTITITRVQSQPQVNHQGLAPDSLTPQRNIARLPEERICFRAMAAPNAEVSVTLGDSTLPLTPQPDSTLLPSNLAVLTAENNPTPLHCSPLIPIHNIKRHCT
;
A
#
# COMPACT_ATOMS: atom_id res chain seq x y z
N MET A 1 21.69 0.57 -98.30
CA MET A 1 21.55 -0.40 -97.18
C MET A 1 22.04 0.31 -95.93
N ARG A 2 21.21 0.37 -94.89
CA ARG A 2 21.43 1.15 -93.65
C ARG A 2 22.27 0.34 -92.67
N GLU A 3 23.38 0.89 -92.17
CA GLU A 3 24.12 0.36 -91.01
C GLU A 3 23.42 0.76 -89.70
N LEU A 4 23.20 -0.22 -88.82
CA LEU A 4 22.66 -0.06 -87.47
C LEU A 4 23.83 -0.02 -86.47
N ALA A 5 23.95 1.07 -85.70
CA ALA A 5 24.83 1.15 -84.55
C ALA A 5 24.16 0.52 -83.32
N ILE A 6 24.88 -0.36 -82.62
CA ILE A 6 24.44 -1.02 -81.38
C ILE A 6 25.09 -0.28 -80.18
N LEU A 7 24.27 0.28 -79.30
CA LEU A 7 24.68 0.86 -78.01
C LEU A 7 24.61 -0.22 -76.91
N PRO A 8 25.59 -0.34 -76.01
CA PRO A 8 25.47 -1.21 -74.85
C PRO A 8 24.73 -0.48 -73.71
N VAL A 9 23.70 -1.12 -73.16
CA VAL A 9 22.98 -0.67 -71.96
C VAL A 9 23.73 -1.20 -70.73
N ILE A 10 24.29 -0.30 -69.92
CA ILE A 10 24.93 -0.63 -68.64
C ILE A 10 23.84 -0.61 -67.55
N ASN A 11 23.50 -1.78 -67.01
CA ASN A 11 22.62 -1.90 -65.84
C ASN A 11 23.38 -1.53 -64.57
N GLY A 12 23.04 -0.39 -63.97
CA GLY A 12 23.52 0.01 -62.65
C GLY A 12 22.74 -0.70 -61.53
N LEU A 13 23.44 -1.51 -60.72
CA LEU A 13 22.91 -2.16 -59.53
C LEU A 13 22.95 -1.18 -58.34
N LEU A 14 21.80 -0.62 -57.97
CA LEU A 14 21.60 0.20 -56.77
C LEU A 14 21.51 -0.71 -55.53
N LEU A 15 22.56 -0.73 -54.71
CA LEU A 15 22.53 -1.31 -53.37
C LEU A 15 21.78 -0.36 -52.43
N VAL A 16 20.48 -0.62 -52.22
CA VAL A 16 19.70 0.05 -51.17
C VAL A 16 20.11 -0.55 -49.82
N GLY A 17 21.02 0.13 -49.12
CA GLY A 17 21.37 -0.20 -47.74
C GLY A 17 20.17 0.05 -46.83
N GLY A 18 19.49 -1.02 -46.41
CA GLY A 18 18.43 -0.94 -45.41
C GLY A 18 19.03 -0.60 -44.04
N THR A 19 18.80 0.61 -43.55
CA THR A 19 19.07 0.93 -42.15
C THR A 19 18.05 0.22 -41.29
N ALA A 20 18.48 -0.85 -40.62
CA ALA A 20 17.69 -1.48 -39.56
C ALA A 20 17.49 -0.45 -38.44
N VAL A 21 16.24 -0.01 -38.26
CA VAL A 21 15.87 0.86 -37.15
C VAL A 21 15.87 -0.01 -35.89
N VAL A 22 16.91 0.11 -35.06
CA VAL A 22 16.97 -0.55 -33.75
C VAL A 22 15.97 0.17 -32.85
N GLN A 23 14.83 -0.47 -32.58
CA GLN A 23 13.84 0.03 -31.64
C GLN A 23 14.40 -0.16 -30.22
N ALA A 24 14.90 0.92 -29.61
CA ALA A 24 15.38 0.90 -28.24
C ALA A 24 14.29 0.40 -27.29
N GLN A 25 14.58 -0.63 -26.49
CA GLN A 25 13.73 -1.05 -25.38
C GLN A 25 13.53 0.15 -24.44
N SER A 26 12.30 0.35 -23.95
CA SER A 26 11.92 1.45 -23.05
C SER A 26 12.96 1.62 -21.96
N SER A 27 13.53 2.83 -21.89
CA SER A 27 14.68 3.12 -21.04
C SER A 27 14.30 3.30 -19.58
N LEU A 28 13.01 3.46 -19.29
CA LEU A 28 12.42 3.54 -17.96
C LEU A 28 11.33 2.47 -17.82
N PHE A 29 11.45 1.64 -16.80
CA PHE A 29 10.47 0.63 -16.45
C PHE A 29 10.12 0.70 -14.97
N LEU A 30 8.82 0.84 -14.66
CA LEU A 30 8.30 0.75 -13.30
C LEU A 30 7.73 -0.64 -13.07
N ALA A 31 8.35 -1.40 -12.18
CA ALA A 31 7.92 -2.76 -11.82
C ALA A 31 6.85 -2.75 -10.73
N TYR A 32 6.95 -1.83 -9.77
CA TYR A 32 5.97 -1.65 -8.71
C TYR A 32 5.82 -0.15 -8.38
N PRO A 33 4.60 0.35 -8.16
CA PRO A 33 3.34 -0.38 -8.18
C PRO A 33 2.77 -0.65 -9.59
N PRO A 34 1.87 -1.64 -9.74
CA PRO A 34 1.12 -1.81 -10.98
C PRO A 34 0.19 -0.61 -11.24
N PRO A 35 -0.35 -0.45 -12.46
CA PRO A 35 -1.35 0.57 -12.76
C PRO A 35 -2.58 0.49 -11.83
N ASN A 36 -3.16 1.64 -11.47
CA ASN A 36 -4.35 1.76 -10.60
C ASN A 36 -4.20 1.06 -9.23
N HIS A 37 -3.01 1.16 -8.63
CA HIS A 37 -2.73 0.51 -7.36
C HIS A 37 -3.44 1.20 -6.19
N GLU A 38 -4.07 0.39 -5.34
CA GLU A 38 -4.64 0.82 -4.06
C GLU A 38 -3.90 0.22 -2.87
N THR A 39 -3.78 0.99 -1.80
CA THR A 39 -3.13 0.54 -0.56
C THR A 39 -3.73 1.21 0.67
N GLN A 40 -3.59 0.57 1.84
CA GLN A 40 -3.90 1.21 3.13
C GLN A 40 -2.65 1.78 3.80
N ALA A 41 -1.46 1.46 3.27
CA ALA A 41 -0.19 1.85 3.85
C ALA A 41 0.04 3.37 3.76
N GLU A 42 0.71 3.92 4.78
CA GLU A 42 1.12 5.32 4.84
C GLU A 42 2.23 5.68 3.86
N ARG A 43 2.91 4.67 3.31
CA ARG A 43 4.07 4.83 2.44
C ARG A 43 4.04 3.79 1.34
N ILE A 44 4.71 4.10 0.24
CA ILE A 44 4.89 3.20 -0.90
C ILE A 44 6.33 3.22 -1.39
N PHE A 45 6.80 2.08 -1.91
CA PHE A 45 8.03 2.01 -2.69
C PHE A 45 7.71 2.16 -4.18
N LEU A 46 8.50 2.95 -4.90
CA LEU A 46 8.47 2.95 -6.36
C LEU A 46 9.68 2.16 -6.85
N ILE A 47 9.45 0.93 -7.31
CA ILE A 47 10.51 0.00 -7.69
C ILE A 47 10.56 -0.10 -9.20
N GLY A 48 11.72 0.19 -9.77
CA GLY A 48 11.89 0.14 -11.21
C GLY A 48 13.34 0.05 -11.64
N THR A 49 13.52 0.11 -12.94
CA THR A 49 14.83 0.09 -13.59
C THR A 49 14.84 1.14 -14.68
N ALA A 50 15.99 1.77 -14.87
CA ALA A 50 16.27 2.51 -16.09
C ALA A 50 17.68 2.18 -16.59
N ALA A 51 18.05 2.62 -17.79
CA ALA A 51 19.41 2.40 -18.29
C ALA A 51 20.48 2.95 -17.30
N PRO A 52 21.66 2.29 -17.15
CA PRO A 52 22.64 2.62 -16.11
C PRO A 52 23.14 4.07 -16.13
N GLN A 53 23.24 4.68 -17.31
CA GLN A 53 23.67 6.08 -17.44
C GLN A 53 22.52 7.03 -17.11
N GLY A 54 22.82 8.24 -16.63
CA GLY A 54 21.81 9.28 -16.41
C GLY A 54 20.98 9.14 -15.13
N GLU A 55 20.07 10.09 -14.93
CA GLU A 55 19.30 10.25 -13.70
C GLU A 55 17.84 9.85 -13.88
N VAL A 56 17.28 9.21 -12.85
CA VAL A 56 15.83 9.03 -12.71
C VAL A 56 15.34 10.11 -11.77
N LEU A 57 14.34 10.87 -12.22
CA LEU A 57 13.64 11.84 -11.38
C LEU A 57 12.26 11.32 -11.01
N ILE A 58 11.86 11.54 -9.77
CA ILE A 58 10.49 11.31 -9.30
C ILE A 58 9.98 12.63 -8.73
N ASN A 59 8.88 13.14 -9.28
CA ASN A 59 8.34 14.47 -8.97
C ASN A 59 9.38 15.61 -9.11
N GLY A 60 10.34 15.43 -10.04
CA GLY A 60 11.42 16.39 -10.28
C GLY A 60 12.67 16.20 -9.42
N GLU A 61 12.65 15.30 -8.44
CA GLU A 61 13.80 15.03 -7.56
C GLU A 61 14.57 13.79 -8.00
N ALA A 62 15.90 13.88 -8.03
CA ALA A 62 16.75 12.75 -8.39
C ALA A 62 16.75 11.69 -7.29
N VAL A 63 16.63 10.42 -7.69
CA VAL A 63 16.61 9.28 -6.75
C VAL A 63 17.89 8.46 -6.86
N ALA A 64 18.31 7.85 -5.74
CA ALA A 64 19.45 6.96 -5.71
C ALA A 64 19.20 5.69 -6.54
N ARG A 65 20.24 5.21 -7.21
CA ARG A 65 20.18 4.06 -8.12
C ARG A 65 21.37 3.12 -7.88
N SER A 66 21.21 1.84 -8.18
CA SER A 66 22.34 0.91 -8.29
C SER A 66 23.17 1.19 -9.55
N GLN A 67 24.37 0.59 -9.62
CA GLN A 67 25.21 0.67 -10.83
C GLN A 67 24.54 0.07 -12.06
N ASP A 68 23.69 -0.94 -11.86
CA ASP A 68 22.89 -1.59 -12.92
C ASP A 68 21.60 -0.81 -13.27
N GLY A 69 21.35 0.32 -12.58
CA GLY A 69 20.26 1.22 -12.90
C GLY A 69 18.93 0.95 -12.20
N HIS A 70 18.90 0.09 -11.19
CA HIS A 70 17.71 -0.17 -10.37
C HIS A 70 17.45 0.94 -9.35
N PHE A 71 16.18 1.18 -9.02
CA PHE A 71 15.77 2.13 -7.99
C PHE A 71 14.61 1.58 -7.16
N ALA A 72 14.56 1.94 -5.87
CA ALA A 72 13.48 1.58 -4.95
C ALA A 72 13.26 2.63 -3.83
N PRO A 73 13.11 3.94 -4.14
CA PRO A 73 12.79 4.97 -3.14
C PRO A 73 11.41 4.75 -2.51
N SER A 74 11.25 5.23 -1.27
CA SER A 74 9.99 5.20 -0.53
C SER A 74 9.40 6.61 -0.37
N PHE A 75 8.11 6.77 -0.64
CA PHE A 75 7.39 8.04 -0.51
C PHE A 75 6.22 7.95 0.48
N PRO A 76 5.91 9.02 1.23
CA PRO A 76 4.68 9.10 2.02
C PRO A 76 3.45 9.21 1.10
N LEU A 77 2.30 8.76 1.59
CA LEU A 77 1.00 8.84 0.93
C LEU A 77 -0.02 9.59 1.81
N GLN A 78 -0.74 10.52 1.19
CA GLN A 78 -1.96 11.12 1.74
C GLN A 78 -3.14 10.18 1.51
N LEU A 79 -4.20 10.27 2.32
CA LEU A 79 -5.46 9.58 2.02
C LEU A 79 -6.03 10.07 0.68
N GLY A 80 -6.56 9.16 -0.13
CA GLY A 80 -7.02 9.44 -1.48
C GLY A 80 -5.94 9.27 -2.56
N GLU A 81 -6.09 9.98 -3.67
CA GLU A 81 -5.21 9.87 -4.83
C GLU A 81 -3.85 10.57 -4.59
N ASN A 82 -2.76 9.88 -4.93
CA ASN A 82 -1.39 10.39 -4.89
C ASN A 82 -0.78 10.20 -6.29
N GLN A 83 -0.40 11.30 -6.93
CA GLN A 83 0.17 11.27 -8.28
C GLN A 83 1.70 11.35 -8.22
N PHE A 84 2.38 10.49 -8.97
CA PHE A 84 3.82 10.50 -9.13
C PHE A 84 4.20 10.60 -10.60
N THR A 85 5.16 11.47 -10.91
CA THR A 85 5.74 11.59 -12.26
C THR A 85 7.18 11.11 -12.24
N LEU A 86 7.45 10.02 -12.96
CA LEU A 86 8.76 9.45 -13.15
C LEU A 86 9.32 9.95 -14.48
N ARG A 87 10.60 10.34 -14.50
CA ARG A 87 11.28 10.82 -15.69
C ARG A 87 12.68 10.24 -15.80
N TYR A 88 13.06 9.85 -17.01
CA TYR A 88 14.43 9.46 -17.36
C TYR A 88 14.73 9.98 -18.77
N GLY A 89 15.70 10.88 -18.90
CA GLY A 89 15.93 11.60 -20.16
C GLY A 89 14.65 12.31 -20.65
N ASN A 90 14.18 11.92 -21.85
CA ASN A 90 12.96 12.42 -22.47
C ASN A 90 11.73 11.53 -22.21
N GLU A 91 11.90 10.37 -21.57
CA GLU A 91 10.82 9.46 -21.22
C GLU A 91 10.19 9.91 -19.90
N GLN A 92 8.85 10.00 -19.89
CA GLN A 92 8.08 10.38 -18.72
C GLN A 92 6.88 9.44 -18.56
N GLN A 93 6.67 8.96 -17.35
CA GLN A 93 5.52 8.15 -16.96
C GLN A 93 4.87 8.76 -15.72
N THR A 94 3.55 8.91 -15.75
CA THR A 94 2.77 9.33 -14.58
C THR A 94 1.95 8.15 -14.07
N ILE A 95 1.92 7.98 -12.74
CA ILE A 95 1.11 6.97 -12.06
C ILE A 95 0.26 7.63 -10.99
N THR A 96 -0.89 7.01 -10.71
CA THR A 96 -1.76 7.37 -9.58
C THR A 96 -1.84 6.17 -8.64
N ILE A 97 -1.62 6.43 -7.36
CA ILE A 97 -1.76 5.47 -6.26
C ILE A 97 -2.85 5.97 -5.33
N THR A 98 -3.84 5.14 -5.04
CA THR A 98 -4.92 5.51 -4.13
C THR A 98 -4.66 4.91 -2.75
N ARG A 99 -4.52 5.77 -1.75
CA ARG A 99 -4.50 5.32 -0.36
C ARG A 99 -5.92 5.31 0.19
N VAL A 100 -6.42 4.14 0.53
CA VAL A 100 -7.75 3.98 1.14
C VAL A 100 -7.64 3.97 2.67
N GLN A 101 -8.72 4.39 3.34
CA GLN A 101 -8.76 4.43 4.79
C GLN A 101 -8.74 3.00 5.36
N SER A 102 -7.89 2.76 6.37
CA SER A 102 -7.78 1.46 7.05
C SER A 102 -8.84 1.24 8.14
N GLN A 103 -9.54 2.30 8.55
CA GLN A 103 -10.48 2.26 9.67
C GLN A 103 -11.87 1.83 9.21
N PRO A 104 -12.58 0.99 10.00
CA PRO A 104 -13.97 0.68 9.76
C PRO A 104 -14.80 1.97 9.68
N GLN A 105 -15.62 2.09 8.66
CA GLN A 105 -16.60 3.16 8.59
C GLN A 105 -17.60 2.97 9.72
N VAL A 106 -17.85 4.02 10.49
CA VAL A 106 -18.83 4.04 11.58
C VAL A 106 -20.09 4.75 11.11
N ASN A 107 -21.25 4.36 11.65
CA ASN A 107 -22.52 5.04 11.40
C ASN A 107 -22.59 6.37 12.18
N HIS A 108 -23.69 7.11 12.04
CA HIS A 108 -23.92 8.39 12.72
C HIS A 108 -23.90 8.28 14.24
N GLN A 109 -24.12 7.08 14.78
CA GLN A 109 -24.06 6.76 16.21
C GLN A 109 -22.64 6.37 16.67
N GLY A 110 -21.64 6.43 15.77
CA GLY A 110 -20.25 6.10 16.07
C GLY A 110 -19.97 4.60 16.20
N LEU A 111 -20.87 3.73 15.71
CA LEU A 111 -20.74 2.27 15.75
C LEU A 111 -20.52 1.70 14.35
N ALA A 112 -19.65 0.73 14.19
CA ALA A 112 -19.47 0.06 12.89
C ALA A 112 -20.72 -0.78 12.57
N PRO A 113 -21.19 -0.80 11.30
CA PRO A 113 -22.28 -1.66 10.86
C PRO A 113 -22.05 -3.12 11.24
N ASP A 114 -23.12 -3.81 11.65
CA ASP A 114 -23.12 -5.24 12.00
C ASP A 114 -22.13 -5.66 13.11
N SER A 115 -21.55 -4.70 13.86
CA SER A 115 -20.54 -4.98 14.88
C SER A 115 -21.10 -5.34 16.26
N LEU A 116 -22.41 -5.20 16.46
CA LEU A 116 -23.06 -5.44 17.75
C LEU A 116 -23.11 -6.92 18.07
N THR A 117 -22.76 -7.31 19.29
CA THR A 117 -22.99 -8.65 19.80
C THR A 117 -23.80 -8.56 21.08
N PRO A 118 -24.90 -9.31 21.22
CA PRO A 118 -25.52 -10.18 20.21
C PRO A 118 -26.20 -9.38 19.08
N GLN A 119 -26.14 -9.88 17.84
CA GLN A 119 -26.76 -9.23 16.65
C GLN A 119 -28.30 -9.40 16.59
N ARG A 120 -28.85 -10.31 17.37
CA ARG A 120 -30.27 -10.68 17.37
C ARG A 120 -30.71 -11.06 18.78
N ASN A 121 -32.01 -11.12 18.98
CA ASN A 121 -32.58 -11.65 20.21
C ASN A 121 -32.09 -13.08 20.46
N ILE A 122 -31.62 -13.33 21.68
CA ILE A 122 -31.12 -14.63 22.13
C ILE A 122 -31.81 -15.02 23.43
N ALA A 123 -31.95 -16.33 23.65
CA ALA A 123 -32.30 -16.91 24.94
C ALA A 123 -31.09 -17.68 25.47
N ARG A 124 -30.93 -17.68 26.79
CA ARG A 124 -29.88 -18.38 27.52
C ARG A 124 -30.47 -19.02 28.77
N LEU A 125 -29.87 -20.10 29.22
CA LEU A 125 -30.24 -20.72 30.49
C LEU A 125 -29.82 -19.82 31.67
N PRO A 126 -30.46 -19.96 32.84
CA PRO A 126 -29.96 -19.32 34.05
C PRO A 126 -28.47 -19.62 34.27
N GLU A 127 -27.74 -18.65 34.81
CA GLU A 127 -26.29 -18.71 35.08
C GLU A 127 -25.36 -18.74 33.84
N GLU A 128 -25.91 -18.78 32.62
CA GLU A 128 -25.10 -18.59 31.42
C GLU A 128 -24.71 -17.12 31.22
N ARG A 129 -23.46 -16.92 30.82
CA ARG A 129 -22.93 -15.57 30.54
C ARG A 129 -23.35 -15.10 29.16
N ILE A 130 -23.74 -13.83 29.07
CA ILE A 130 -23.94 -13.13 27.80
C ILE A 130 -22.82 -12.11 27.63
N CYS A 131 -22.10 -12.20 26.51
CA CYS A 131 -21.06 -11.24 26.18
C CYS A 131 -21.63 -10.17 25.25
N PHE A 132 -21.43 -8.91 25.62
CA PHE A 132 -21.77 -7.76 24.79
C PHE A 132 -20.52 -7.17 24.16
N ARG A 133 -20.59 -6.83 22.87
CA ARG A 133 -19.49 -6.21 22.12
C ARG A 133 -20.04 -5.23 21.09
N ALA A 134 -19.23 -4.25 20.75
CA ALA A 134 -19.45 -3.35 19.63
C ALA A 134 -18.08 -2.90 19.09
N MET A 135 -18.02 -2.53 17.81
CA MET A 135 -16.91 -1.75 17.28
C MET A 135 -17.37 -0.30 17.18
N ALA A 136 -16.56 0.61 17.72
CA ALA A 136 -16.90 2.01 17.77
C ALA A 136 -15.73 2.87 17.30
N ALA A 137 -16.01 4.15 17.06
CA ALA A 137 -14.96 5.12 16.76
C ALA A 137 -13.90 5.14 17.87
N PRO A 138 -12.63 5.49 17.55
CA PRO A 138 -11.61 5.66 18.55
C PRO A 138 -12.07 6.59 19.68
N ASN A 139 -11.80 6.21 20.93
CA ASN A 139 -12.17 6.94 22.16
C ASN A 139 -13.69 7.10 22.40
N ALA A 140 -14.55 6.35 21.70
CA ALA A 140 -15.98 6.38 21.98
C ALA A 140 -16.32 5.74 23.34
N GLU A 141 -17.24 6.36 24.07
CA GLU A 141 -17.87 5.77 25.24
C GLU A 141 -19.09 4.94 24.80
N VAL A 142 -19.02 3.63 25.02
CA VAL A 142 -20.09 2.71 24.61
C VAL A 142 -20.67 2.04 25.84
N SER A 143 -22.00 1.98 25.92
CA SER A 143 -22.71 1.27 26.99
C SER A 143 -23.86 0.45 26.43
N VAL A 144 -24.29 -0.55 27.21
CA VAL A 144 -25.42 -1.42 26.91
C VAL A 144 -26.49 -1.20 27.96
N THR A 145 -27.71 -0.91 27.52
CA THR A 145 -28.88 -0.89 28.39
C THR A 145 -29.51 -2.28 28.43
N LEU A 146 -29.61 -2.87 29.62
CA LEU A 146 -30.22 -4.18 29.86
C LEU A 146 -31.26 -4.06 30.98
N GLY A 147 -32.54 -4.04 30.61
CA GLY A 147 -33.61 -3.68 31.54
C GLY A 147 -33.38 -2.27 32.08
N ASP A 148 -33.35 -2.13 33.40
CA ASP A 148 -33.09 -0.86 34.10
C ASP A 148 -31.60 -0.59 34.37
N SER A 149 -30.71 -1.46 33.89
CA SER A 149 -29.27 -1.36 34.13
C SER A 149 -28.51 -0.86 32.91
N THR A 150 -27.48 -0.04 33.14
CA THR A 150 -26.53 0.40 32.11
C THR A 150 -25.15 -0.19 32.40
N LEU A 151 -24.62 -0.94 31.43
CA LEU A 151 -23.34 -1.62 31.50
C LEU A 151 -22.33 -0.94 30.56
N PRO A 152 -21.28 -0.28 31.05
CA PRO A 152 -20.26 0.29 30.18
C PRO A 152 -19.44 -0.82 29.52
N LEU A 153 -19.15 -0.68 28.23
CA LEU A 153 -18.19 -1.53 27.52
C LEU A 153 -16.79 -0.93 27.65
N THR A 154 -15.82 -1.77 27.99
CA THR A 154 -14.41 -1.37 28.04
C THR A 154 -13.74 -1.65 26.69
N PRO A 155 -12.90 -0.74 26.18
CA PRO A 155 -12.06 -1.03 25.02
C PRO A 155 -11.28 -2.32 25.22
N GLN A 156 -11.28 -3.18 24.22
CA GLN A 156 -10.39 -4.33 24.21
C GLN A 156 -8.97 -3.80 23.97
N PRO A 157 -7.98 -4.17 24.81
CA PRO A 157 -6.60 -3.76 24.55
C PRO A 157 -6.19 -4.28 23.16
N ASP A 158 -5.55 -3.43 22.36
CA ASP A 158 -5.06 -3.79 21.03
C ASP A 158 -4.19 -5.02 21.15
N SER A 159 -4.68 -6.19 20.76
CA SER A 159 -3.92 -7.42 20.91
C SER A 159 -2.73 -7.37 19.97
N THR A 160 -1.58 -7.05 20.56
CA THR A 160 -0.23 -6.95 19.96
C THR A 160 0.01 -5.67 19.16
N LEU A 161 0.93 -4.84 19.68
CA LEU A 161 1.69 -3.92 18.84
C LEU A 161 2.59 -4.79 17.97
N LEU A 162 2.16 -4.98 16.72
CA LEU A 162 3.01 -5.58 15.71
C LEU A 162 4.21 -4.64 15.49
N PRO A 163 5.43 -5.17 15.49
CA PRO A 163 6.58 -4.36 15.12
C PRO A 163 6.38 -3.87 13.67
N SER A 164 7.02 -2.74 13.35
CA SER A 164 7.03 -2.22 11.98
C SER A 164 7.37 -3.32 10.98
N ASN A 165 6.80 -3.29 9.78
CA ASN A 165 7.21 -4.19 8.70
C ASN A 165 8.72 -4.11 8.37
N LEU A 166 9.42 -3.03 8.78
CA LEU A 166 10.88 -2.94 8.77
C LEU A 166 11.56 -4.06 9.57
N ALA A 167 10.90 -4.62 10.58
CA ALA A 167 11.40 -5.69 11.40
C ALA A 167 11.75 -6.97 10.62
N VAL A 168 11.20 -7.16 9.42
CA VAL A 168 11.61 -8.26 8.53
C VAL A 168 13.05 -8.10 8.05
N LEU A 169 13.53 -6.87 7.94
CA LEU A 169 14.88 -6.54 7.48
C LEU A 169 15.91 -6.58 8.61
N THR A 170 15.47 -6.41 9.87
CA THR A 170 16.32 -6.43 11.07
C THR A 170 16.20 -7.71 11.89
N ALA A 171 15.30 -8.63 11.50
CA ALA A 171 14.90 -9.81 12.27
C ALA A 171 14.33 -9.49 13.67
N GLU A 172 13.83 -8.26 13.87
CA GLU A 172 13.21 -7.81 15.13
C GLU A 172 11.68 -8.00 15.10
N ASN A 173 11.21 -9.11 14.52
CA ASN A 173 9.79 -9.36 14.26
C ASN A 173 9.02 -9.91 15.47
N ASN A 174 9.58 -9.82 16.67
CA ASN A 174 8.92 -10.24 17.89
C ASN A 174 7.75 -9.27 18.20
N PRO A 175 6.55 -9.79 18.51
CA PRO A 175 5.45 -8.94 18.95
C PRO A 175 5.86 -8.19 20.21
N THR A 176 5.71 -6.87 20.22
CA THR A 176 5.94 -6.10 21.46
C THR A 176 4.82 -6.42 22.44
N PRO A 177 5.12 -6.93 23.64
CA PRO A 177 4.11 -7.22 24.63
C PRO A 177 3.43 -5.90 25.04
N LEU A 178 2.11 -5.92 25.13
CA LEU A 178 1.37 -4.79 25.68
C LEU A 178 1.84 -4.57 27.11
N HIS A 179 2.45 -3.42 27.37
CA HIS A 179 2.68 -2.99 28.73
C HIS A 179 1.32 -2.70 29.35
N CYS A 180 0.78 -3.64 30.12
CA CYS A 180 -0.26 -3.32 31.09
C CYS A 180 0.34 -2.36 32.10
N SER A 181 0.18 -1.06 31.89
CA SER A 181 0.45 -0.07 32.92
C SER A 181 -0.45 -0.42 34.12
N PRO A 182 0.10 -0.65 35.33
CA PRO A 182 -0.73 -0.84 36.49
C PRO A 182 -1.42 0.49 36.79
N LEU A 183 -2.69 0.62 36.44
CA LEU A 183 -3.53 1.64 37.04
C LEU A 183 -3.52 1.40 38.56
N ILE A 184 -3.05 2.43 39.27
CA ILE A 184 -3.24 2.81 40.67
C ILE A 184 -3.87 1.70 41.55
N PRO A 185 -3.21 1.28 42.65
CA PRO A 185 -3.71 0.22 43.50
C PRO A 185 -4.99 0.66 44.21
N ILE A 186 -6.14 0.32 43.66
CA ILE A 186 -7.37 0.20 44.44
C ILE A 186 -7.35 -1.21 45.02
N HIS A 187 -7.27 -1.28 46.34
CA HIS A 187 -7.18 -2.49 47.12
C HIS A 187 -8.14 -3.58 46.61
N ASN A 188 -7.58 -4.78 46.43
CA ASN A 188 -8.30 -6.06 46.49
C ASN A 188 -9.02 -6.58 45.23
N ILE A 189 -8.29 -6.84 44.14
CA ILE A 189 -8.68 -7.89 43.17
C ILE A 189 -7.43 -8.66 42.73
N LYS A 190 -7.34 -9.92 43.15
CA LYS A 190 -6.40 -10.91 42.59
C LYS A 190 -6.70 -11.06 41.10
N ARG A 191 -5.84 -10.53 40.21
CA ARG A 191 -5.86 -10.91 38.79
C ARG A 191 -4.64 -11.78 38.52
N HIS A 192 -4.91 -13.07 38.27
CA HIS A 192 -3.98 -13.98 37.62
C HIS A 192 -4.00 -13.65 36.13
N CYS A 193 -2.83 -13.33 35.57
CA CYS A 193 -2.59 -13.46 34.14
C CYS A 193 -1.84 -14.79 33.95
N THR A 194 -2.43 -15.71 33.19
CA THR A 194 -1.71 -16.82 32.55
C THR A 194 -1.23 -16.38 31.18
#